data_AF-A0A0W0SBQ3-F1
#
_entry.id   AF-A0A0W0SBQ3-F1
#
_cell.length_a   1.000
_cell.length_b   1.000
_cell.length_c   1.000
_cell.angle_alpha   90.00
_cell.angle_beta   90.00
_cell.angle_gamma   90.00
#
_symmetry.space_group_name_H-M   'P 1'
#
loop_
_entity.id
_entity.type
_entity.pdbx_description
1 polymer ?
#
loop_
_entity_poly.entity_id
_entity_poly.type
_entity_poly.pdbx_seq_one_letter_code
_entity_poly.pdbx_strand_id
1 'polypeptide(L)'
;MHPRKEQSAKEIYRIVDQYCEANMHSKYRSSSAISLVLGISDVDAQKLINKILIALPDCFFYLAKPERISEMVNFIAQQYLLFQAQENVNDELFSNLLINFVDNLVEEIMLRYFSYA
;
A
#
# COMPACT_ATOMS: atom_id res chain seq x y z
N MET A 1 4.31 15.16 -4.03
CA MET A 1 4.53 13.76 -4.48
C MET A 1 4.73 13.78 -5.98
N HIS A 2 5.67 12.99 -6.51
CA HIS A 2 5.92 12.95 -7.95
C HIS A 2 4.78 12.24 -8.73
N PRO A 3 4.46 12.63 -9.98
CA PRO A 3 3.37 12.03 -10.78
C PRO A 3 3.37 10.50 -10.87
N ARG A 4 4.54 9.87 -11.05
CA ARG A 4 4.63 8.39 -11.08
C ARG A 4 4.22 7.73 -9.77
N LYS A 5 4.61 8.31 -8.63
CA LYS A 5 4.18 7.83 -7.31
C LYS A 5 2.69 8.06 -7.12
N GLU A 6 2.15 9.17 -7.59
CA GLU A 6 0.71 9.41 -7.55
C GLU A 6 -0.09 8.36 -8.33
N GLN A 7 0.39 7.99 -9.52
CA GLN A 7 -0.21 6.92 -10.31
C GLN A 7 -0.13 5.57 -9.58
N SER A 8 1.04 5.24 -9.03
CA SER A 8 1.20 4.03 -8.23
C SER A 8 0.31 4.03 -6.98
N ALA A 9 0.10 5.15 -6.31
CA ALA A 9 -0.77 5.24 -5.14
C ALA A 9 -2.24 4.94 -5.51
N LYS A 10 -2.72 5.50 -6.62
CA LYS A 10 -4.07 5.24 -7.13
C LYS A 10 -4.24 3.76 -7.49
N GLU A 11 -3.22 3.16 -8.11
CA GLU A 11 -3.27 1.76 -8.49
C GLU A 11 -3.21 0.83 -7.29
N ILE A 12 -2.37 1.12 -6.29
CA ILE A 12 -2.34 0.39 -5.02
C ILE A 12 -3.70 0.45 -4.35
N TYR A 13 -4.31 1.63 -4.24
CA TYR A 13 -5.66 1.76 -3.67
C TYR A 13 -6.67 0.87 -4.39
N ARG A 14 -6.67 0.89 -5.73
CA ARG A 14 -7.57 0.07 -6.55
C ARG A 14 -7.36 -1.43 -6.30
N ILE A 15 -6.11 -1.88 -6.23
CA ILE A 15 -5.77 -3.29 -5.95
C ILE A 15 -6.23 -3.69 -4.55
N VAL A 16 -5.98 -2.85 -3.54
CA VAL A 16 -6.42 -3.08 -2.16
C VAL A 16 -7.93 -3.19 -2.09
N ASP A 17 -8.66 -2.29 -2.74
CA ASP A 17 -10.13 -2.32 -2.78
C ASP A 17 -10.64 -3.62 -3.44
N GLN A 18 -10.04 -4.04 -4.55
CA GLN A 18 -10.37 -5.32 -5.20
C GLN A 18 -10.12 -6.54 -4.30
N TYR A 19 -9.02 -6.54 -3.54
CA TYR A 19 -8.78 -7.60 -2.56
C TYR A 19 -9.81 -7.58 -1.43
N CYS A 20 -10.20 -6.40 -0.94
CA CYS A 20 -11.25 -6.28 0.06
C CYS A 20 -12.60 -6.76 -0.52
N GLU A 21 -12.96 -6.37 -1.75
CA GLU A 21 -14.18 -6.82 -2.44
C GLU A 21 -14.25 -8.34 -2.56
N ALA A 22 -13.13 -8.98 -2.93
CA ALA A 22 -13.04 -10.44 -3.04
C ALA A 22 -13.29 -11.16 -1.70
N ASN A 23 -13.02 -10.49 -0.57
CA ASN A 23 -13.25 -11.01 0.77
C ASN A 23 -14.61 -10.57 1.36
N MET A 24 -15.39 -9.75 0.66
CA MET A 24 -16.74 -9.40 1.08
C MET A 24 -17.71 -10.55 0.76
N HIS A 25 -18.41 -11.02 1.78
CA HIS A 25 -19.60 -11.85 1.56
C HIS A 25 -20.70 -11.00 0.90
N SER A 26 -21.39 -11.57 -0.09
CA SER A 26 -22.31 -10.92 -1.06
C SER A 26 -23.46 -10.06 -0.52
N LYS A 27 -23.61 -9.91 0.81
CA LYS A 27 -24.69 -9.18 1.47
C LYS A 27 -24.45 -7.67 1.63
N TYR A 28 -23.25 -7.16 1.36
CA TYR A 28 -22.92 -5.76 1.60
C TYR A 28 -22.69 -5.03 0.27
N ARG A 29 -23.63 -4.17 -0.14
CA ARG A 29 -23.44 -3.21 -1.23
C ARG A 29 -22.94 -1.89 -0.62
N SER A 30 -21.65 -1.83 -0.35
CA SER A 30 -20.95 -0.59 0.05
C SER A 30 -20.31 0.07 -1.18
N SER A 31 -20.06 1.37 -1.13
CA SER A 31 -19.32 2.10 -2.16
C SER A 31 -17.81 1.82 -2.13
N SER A 32 -17.31 1.22 -1.05
CA SER A 32 -15.91 0.80 -0.89
C SER A 32 -15.82 -0.42 0.02
N ALA A 33 -15.02 -1.41 -0.38
CA ALA A 33 -14.80 -2.62 0.40
C ALA A 33 -13.78 -2.40 1.50
N ILE A 34 -12.83 -1.49 1.29
CA ILE A 34 -11.78 -1.12 2.26
C ILE A 34 -12.39 -0.74 3.60
N SER A 35 -13.38 0.16 3.60
CA SER A 35 -13.99 0.64 4.83
C SER A 35 -14.64 -0.46 5.67
N LEU A 36 -15.20 -1.48 5.00
CA LEU A 36 -15.85 -2.60 5.68
C LEU A 36 -14.86 -3.65 6.17
N VAL A 37 -13.82 -3.94 5.39
CA VAL A 37 -12.89 -5.03 5.67
C VAL A 37 -11.76 -4.58 6.60
N LEU A 38 -11.26 -3.37 6.41
CA LEU A 38 -10.09 -2.84 7.14
C LEU A 38 -10.46 -1.84 8.25
N GLY A 39 -11.74 -1.48 8.38
CA GLY A 39 -12.23 -0.63 9.47
C GLY A 39 -11.73 0.82 9.44
N ILE A 40 -11.24 1.30 8.29
CA ILE A 40 -10.74 2.68 8.10
C ILE A 40 -11.49 3.38 6.98
N SER A 41 -11.62 4.71 7.06
CA SER A 41 -12.27 5.46 5.99
C SER A 41 -11.46 5.39 4.69
N ASP A 42 -12.14 5.49 3.54
CA ASP A 42 -11.48 5.55 2.22
C ASP A 42 -10.47 6.69 2.13
N VAL A 43 -10.78 7.82 2.76
CA VAL A 43 -9.90 8.99 2.82
C VAL A 43 -8.64 8.68 3.61
N ASP A 44 -8.75 7.98 4.74
CA ASP A 44 -7.60 7.62 5.56
C ASP A 44 -6.76 6.54 4.88
N ALA A 45 -7.38 5.57 4.22
CA ALA A 45 -6.69 4.59 3.40
C ALA A 45 -5.85 5.25 2.30
N GLN A 46 -6.43 6.18 1.54
CA GLN A 46 -5.71 6.94 0.52
C GLN A 46 -4.58 7.77 1.14
N LYS A 47 -4.80 8.42 2.28
CA LYS A 47 -3.75 9.19 2.98
C LYS A 47 -2.61 8.29 3.42
N LEU A 48 -2.89 7.11 3.97
CA LEU A 48 -1.87 6.16 4.42
C LEU A 48 -1.04 5.62 3.26
N ILE A 49 -1.70 5.17 2.17
CA ILE A 49 -1.01 4.74 0.96
C ILE A 49 -0.09 5.85 0.42
N ASN A 50 -0.59 7.10 0.37
CA ASN A 50 0.22 8.24 -0.05
C ASN A 50 1.41 8.49 0.88
N LYS A 51 1.23 8.41 2.21
CA LYS A 51 2.33 8.55 3.18
C LYS A 51 3.42 7.50 2.95
N ILE A 52 3.02 6.24 2.77
CA ILE A 52 3.93 5.13 2.48
C ILE A 52 4.70 5.43 1.20
N LEU A 53 4.03 5.78 0.10
CA LEU A 53 4.71 6.05 -1.16
C LEU A 53 5.61 7.29 -1.14
N ILE A 54 5.25 8.31 -0.37
CA ILE A 54 6.11 9.48 -0.17
C ILE A 54 7.40 9.06 0.54
N ALA A 55 7.31 8.18 1.55
CA ALA A 55 8.45 7.72 2.33
C ALA A 55 9.36 6.74 1.58
N LEU A 56 8.84 5.99 0.60
CA LEU A 56 9.67 5.12 -0.23
C LEU A 56 10.68 5.91 -1.08
N PRO A 57 11.88 5.39 -1.36
CA PRO A 57 12.83 6.00 -2.28
C PRO A 57 12.23 6.27 -3.66
N ASP A 58 12.49 7.47 -4.20
CA ASP A 58 12.01 7.86 -5.51
C ASP A 58 12.49 6.87 -6.58
N CYS A 59 13.78 6.51 -6.58
CA CYS A 59 14.43 5.64 -7.58
C CYS A 59 13.68 4.34 -7.90
N PHE A 60 12.91 3.79 -6.94
CA PHE A 60 12.09 2.60 -7.13
C PHE A 60 11.08 2.74 -8.27
N PHE A 61 10.55 3.95 -8.49
CA PHE A 61 9.50 4.22 -9.47
C PHE A 61 10.03 4.81 -10.79
N TYR A 62 11.26 5.32 -10.81
CA TYR A 62 11.82 5.96 -12.01
C TYR A 62 12.78 5.06 -12.77
N LEU A 63 13.63 4.33 -12.05
CA LEU A 63 14.69 3.54 -12.65
C LEU A 63 14.26 2.10 -12.97
N ALA A 64 13.13 1.66 -12.39
CA ALA A 64 12.58 0.35 -12.67
C ALA A 64 11.94 0.29 -14.07
N LYS A 65 12.06 -0.87 -14.72
CA LYS A 65 11.31 -1.18 -15.95
C LYS A 65 9.80 -1.23 -15.65
N PRO A 66 8.92 -0.89 -16.61
CA PRO A 66 7.48 -0.86 -16.39
C PRO A 66 6.89 -2.15 -15.80
N GLU A 67 7.39 -3.32 -16.22
CA GLU A 67 6.95 -4.62 -15.71
C GLU A 67 7.26 -4.77 -14.22
N ARG A 68 8.47 -4.37 -13.80
CA ARG A 68 8.87 -4.37 -12.38
C ARG A 68 8.05 -3.39 -11.55
N ILE A 69 7.65 -2.26 -12.13
CA ILE A 69 6.78 -1.30 -11.44
C ILE A 69 5.43 -1.93 -11.13
N SER A 70 4.84 -2.67 -12.08
CA SER A 70 3.55 -3.35 -11.86
C SER A 70 3.66 -4.44 -10.78
N GLU A 71 4.72 -5.25 -10.81
CA GLU A 71 4.97 -6.25 -9.77
C GLU A 71 5.18 -5.62 -8.40
N MET A 72 5.99 -4.55 -8.32
CA MET A 72 6.26 -3.82 -7.08
C MET A 72 4.99 -3.16 -6.54
N VAL A 73 4.15 -2.58 -7.39
CA VAL A 73 2.86 -2.01 -7.00
C VAL A 73 1.95 -3.07 -6.39
N ASN A 74 1.85 -4.25 -7.01
CA ASN A 74 1.09 -5.37 -6.47
C ASN A 74 1.65 -5.84 -5.12
N PHE A 75 2.98 -5.93 -5.00
CA PHE A 75 3.63 -6.30 -3.75
C PHE A 75 3.34 -5.30 -2.63
N ILE A 76 3.48 -3.99 -2.90
CA ILE A 76 3.17 -2.94 -1.91
C ILE A 76 1.70 -3.02 -1.47
N ALA A 77 0.77 -3.27 -2.40
CA ALA A 77 -0.65 -3.43 -2.07
C ALA A 77 -0.91 -4.60 -1.11
N GLN A 78 -0.24 -5.74 -1.33
CA GLN A 78 -0.33 -6.90 -0.44
C GLN A 78 0.26 -6.60 0.94
N GLN A 79 1.44 -5.96 1.00
CA GLN A 79 2.07 -5.59 2.27
C GLN A 79 1.21 -4.57 3.04
N TYR A 80 0.62 -3.60 2.35
CA TYR A 80 -0.32 -2.64 2.94
C TYR A 80 -1.53 -3.35 3.56
N LEU A 81 -2.13 -4.31 2.85
CA LEU A 81 -3.26 -5.08 3.38
C LEU A 81 -2.90 -5.81 4.67
N LEU A 82 -1.74 -6.47 4.70
CA LEU A 82 -1.26 -7.20 5.87
C LEU A 82 -1.01 -6.28 7.06
N PHE A 83 -0.36 -5.14 6.82
CA PHE A 83 -0.14 -4.11 7.83
C PHE A 83 -1.47 -3.58 8.37
N GLN A 84 -2.36 -3.12 7.49
CA GLN A 84 -3.60 -2.49 7.91
C GLN A 84 -4.60 -3.46 8.56
N ALA A 85 -4.53 -4.76 8.26
CA ALA A 85 -5.35 -5.78 8.93
C ALA A 85 -4.89 -6.06 10.37
N GLN A 86 -3.64 -5.75 10.70
CA GLN A 86 -3.05 -5.98 12.03
C GLN A 86 -3.05 -4.72 12.89
N GLU A 87 -2.98 -3.55 12.26
CA GLU A 87 -2.74 -2.29 12.95
C GLU A 87 -4.00 -1.42 13.09
N ASN A 88 -4.12 -0.75 14.22
CA ASN A 88 -5.17 0.23 14.48
C ASN A 88 -4.63 1.65 14.26
N VAL A 89 -5.21 2.39 13.32
CA VAL A 89 -4.81 3.77 13.00
C VAL A 89 -4.97 4.76 14.16
N ASN A 90 -5.76 4.41 15.16
CA ASN A 90 -5.99 5.22 16.36
C ASN A 90 -5.05 4.84 17.53
N ASP A 91 -4.18 3.85 17.34
CA ASP A 91 -3.19 3.46 18.35
C ASP A 91 -2.11 4.55 18.50
N GLU A 92 -1.70 4.85 19.73
CA GLU A 92 -0.64 5.82 20.02
C GLU A 92 0.70 5.41 19.40
N LEU A 93 0.95 4.10 19.27
CA LEU A 93 2.16 3.54 18.69
C LEU A 93 2.10 3.43 17.16
N PHE A 94 0.96 3.71 16.53
CA PHE A 94 0.76 3.53 15.09
C PHE A 94 1.82 4.25 14.24
N SER A 95 2.26 5.44 14.68
CA SER A 95 3.30 6.18 13.95
C SER A 95 4.64 5.45 13.93
N ASN A 96 5.03 4.82 15.04
CA ASN A 96 6.26 4.03 15.11
C ASN A 96 6.14 2.74 14.30
N LEU A 97 4.97 2.09 14.34
CA LEU A 97 4.69 0.88 13.57
C LEU A 97 4.70 1.16 12.07
N LEU A 98 4.15 2.30 11.64
CA LEU A 98 4.20 2.75 10.25
C LEU A 98 5.65 3.02 9.78
N ILE A 99 6.48 3.63 10.62
CA ILE A 99 7.90 3.86 10.29
C ILE A 99 8.62 2.52 10.11
N ASN A 100 8.49 1.61 11.08
CA ASN A 100 9.11 0.28 11.00
C ASN A 100 8.61 -0.50 9.77
N PHE A 101 7.32 -0.41 9.47
CA PHE A 101 6.74 -1.02 8.28
C PHE A 101 7.38 -0.48 6.99
N VAL A 102 7.52 0.85 6.88
CA VAL A 102 8.15 1.47 5.71
C VAL A 102 9.62 1.05 5.58
N ASP A 103 10.37 1.03 6.68
CA ASP A 103 11.79 0.62 6.66
C ASP A 103 11.94 -0.83 6.18
N ASN A 104 11.12 -1.75 6.70
CA ASN A 104 11.09 -3.14 6.26
C ASN A 104 10.66 -3.27 4.78
N LEU A 105 9.66 -2.47 4.36
CA LEU A 105 9.18 -2.47 2.98
C LEU A 105 10.28 -2.01 2.01
N VAL A 106 11.09 -1.03 2.40
CA VAL A 106 12.25 -0.57 1.61
C VAL A 106 13.26 -1.70 1.45
N GLU A 107 13.62 -2.37 2.54
CA GLU A 107 14.56 -3.50 2.50
C GLU A 107 14.07 -4.62 1.59
N GLU A 108 12.81 -5.03 1.73
CA GLU A 108 12.18 -6.07 0.90
C GLU A 108 12.12 -5.69 -0.58
N ILE A 109 11.77 -4.44 -0.90
CA ILE A 109 11.76 -3.96 -2.30
C ILE A 109 13.18 -3.97 -2.87
N MET A 110 14.17 -3.52 -2.10
CA MET A 110 15.57 -3.56 -2.52
C MET A 110 16.02 -4.99 -2.80
N LEU A 111 15.78 -5.91 -1.87
CA LEU A 111 16.13 -7.33 -2.01
C LEU A 111 15.43 -7.97 -3.22
N ARG A 112 14.13 -7.69 -3.43
CA ARG A 112 13.37 -8.36 -4.47
C ARG A 112 13.62 -7.82 -5.88
N TYR A 113 13.81 -6.50 -6.03
CA TYR A 113 13.78 -5.85 -7.35
C TYR A 113 15.09 -5.16 -7.75
N PHE A 114 15.99 -4.94 -6.79
CA PHE A 114 17.24 -4.21 -6.98
C PHE A 114 18.48 -4.96 -6.47
N SER A 115 18.33 -6.09 -5.78
CA SER A 115 19.45 -7.00 -5.55
C SER A 115 19.73 -7.77 -6.85
N TYR A 116 21.01 -7.92 -7.16
CA TYR A 116 21.62 -8.31 -8.44
C TYR A 116 21.86 -7.16 -9.44
N ALA A 117 22.99 -6.49 -9.20
CA ALA A 117 23.97 -6.19 -10.24
C ALA A 117 24.53 -7.50 -10.84
#